data_AF-A0A6A7FYL5-F1
#
_entry.id   AF-A0A6A7FYL5-F1
#
_cell.length_a   1.000
_cell.length_b   1.000
_cell.length_c   1.000
_cell.angle_alpha   90.00
_cell.angle_beta   90.00
_cell.angle_gamma   90.00
#
_symmetry.space_group_name_H-M   'P 1'
#
loop_
_entity.id
_entity.type
_entity.pdbx_description
1 polymer ?
#
loop_
_entity_poly.entity_id
_entity_poly.type
_entity_poly.pdbx_seq_one_letter_code
_entity_poly.pdbx_strand_id
1 'polypeptide(L)'
;KLCACQIIVHPTDSLRVDVVIPYEQRFCLKAPSQMQRHAWLVALGNAKAGLPPFIQHFPLPPASESGELKAKRSELRLTCDLLMKQVYDLKMAATAEGGPNMQGLDDASGLLSATCDSFCTALDDCMKLSRTPTLPSPDSAPPSPPLILIKGKRSSISSIRRSSLTRLPATDKNGD
;
A
#
# COMPACT_ATOMS: atom_id res chain seq x y z
N LYS A 1 16.33 19.01 -3.09
CA LYS A 1 15.65 19.69 -1.96
C LYS A 1 14.93 18.62 -1.15
N LEU A 2 15.36 18.34 0.08
CA LEU A 2 14.60 17.47 0.99
C LEU A 2 13.54 18.35 1.65
N CYS A 3 12.29 18.24 1.22
CA CYS A 3 11.19 18.90 1.93
C CYS A 3 10.93 18.15 3.23
N ALA A 4 11.14 18.80 4.37
CA ALA A 4 10.88 18.21 5.67
C ALA A 4 9.38 18.20 5.96
N CYS A 5 8.73 17.04 5.83
CA CYS A 5 7.32 16.88 6.16
C CYS A 5 7.10 16.63 7.66
N GLN A 6 6.00 17.14 8.20
CA GLN A 6 5.54 16.85 9.57
C GLN A 6 4.34 15.90 9.52
N ILE A 7 4.38 14.83 10.32
CA ILE A 7 3.30 13.86 10.45
C ILE A 7 2.56 14.17 11.75
N ILE A 8 1.25 14.40 11.67
CA ILE A 8 0.39 14.73 12.81
C ILE A 8 -0.63 13.60 13.01
N VAL A 9 -0.67 13.08 14.23
CA VAL A 9 -1.59 12.02 14.65
C VAL A 9 -2.78 12.67 15.35
N HIS A 10 -3.99 12.46 14.84
CA HIS A 10 -5.19 12.99 15.49
C HIS A 10 -5.40 12.31 16.87
N PRO A 11 -5.59 13.09 17.96
CA PRO A 11 -5.65 12.54 19.32
C PRO A 11 -6.90 11.68 19.56
N THR A 12 -8.03 12.04 18.95
CA THR A 12 -9.33 11.37 19.18
C THR A 12 -9.75 10.42 18.05
N ASP A 13 -9.18 10.57 16.85
CA ASP A 13 -9.55 9.75 15.69
C ASP A 13 -8.45 8.73 15.49
N SER A 14 -8.76 7.46 15.80
CA SER A 14 -7.82 6.35 15.75
C SER A 14 -7.43 5.94 14.32
N LEU A 15 -8.02 6.55 13.28
CA LEU A 15 -7.83 6.26 11.86
C LEU A 15 -7.19 7.41 11.07
N ARG A 16 -7.20 8.63 11.60
CA ARG A 16 -6.77 9.84 10.87
C ARG A 16 -5.29 10.17 11.03
N VAL A 17 -4.61 10.47 9.94
CA VAL A 17 -3.22 10.95 9.93
C VAL A 17 -3.14 12.15 9.00
N ASP A 18 -2.50 13.22 9.44
CA ASP A 18 -2.29 14.39 8.59
C ASP A 18 -0.80 14.55 8.25
N VAL A 19 -0.49 14.80 6.99
CA VAL A 19 0.87 15.09 6.50
C VAL A 19 0.92 16.56 6.10
N VAL A 20 1.79 17.32 6.75
CA VAL A 20 1.98 18.75 6.49
C VAL A 20 3.32 18.95 5.80
N ILE A 21 3.27 19.49 4.59
CA ILE A 21 4.45 19.97 3.88
C ILE A 21 4.53 21.49 4.07
N PRO A 22 5.58 22.00 4.73
CA PRO A 22 5.74 23.44 4.93
C PRO A 22 5.67 24.20 3.60
N TYR A 23 4.92 25.31 3.60
CA TYR A 23 4.75 26.22 2.45
C TYR A 23 4.01 25.64 1.24
N GLU A 24 3.46 24.43 1.34
CA GLU A 24 2.79 23.77 0.21
C GLU A 24 1.35 23.41 0.56
N GLN A 25 1.13 22.32 1.31
CA GLN A 25 -0.22 21.86 1.62
C GLN A 25 -0.26 20.89 2.82
N ARG A 26 -1.46 20.74 3.37
CA ARG A 26 -1.80 19.73 4.39
C ARG A 26 -2.70 18.67 3.78
N PHE A 27 -2.28 17.42 3.86
CA PHE A 27 -3.08 16.27 3.48
C PHE A 27 -3.71 15.67 4.72
N CYS A 28 -5.03 15.44 4.69
CA CYS A 28 -5.74 14.70 5.74
C CYS A 28 -6.08 13.31 5.21
N LEU A 29 -5.49 12.27 5.79
CA LEU A 29 -5.66 10.89 5.36
C LEU A 29 -6.44 10.12 6.42
N LYS A 30 -7.24 9.14 5.99
CA LYS A 30 -7.95 8.20 6.87
C LYS A 30 -7.63 6.78 6.46
N ALA A 31 -7.07 6.00 7.38
CA ALA A 31 -6.81 4.58 7.17
C ALA A 31 -8.11 3.77 7.34
N PRO A 32 -8.25 2.60 6.68
CA PRO A 32 -9.43 1.76 6.83
C PRO A 32 -9.44 0.95 8.13
N SER A 33 -8.30 0.85 8.83
CA SER A 33 -8.21 0.23 10.16
C SER A 33 -7.10 0.87 11.02
N GLN A 34 -7.19 0.69 12.34
CA GLN A 34 -6.18 1.18 13.29
C GLN A 34 -4.82 0.51 13.08
N MET A 35 -4.83 -0.78 12.72
CA MET A 35 -3.61 -1.52 12.38
C MET A 35 -2.92 -0.93 11.16
N GLN A 36 -3.69 -0.63 10.11
CA GLN A 36 -3.12 -0.04 8.90
C GLN A 36 -2.62 1.39 9.12
N ARG A 37 -3.31 2.18 9.95
CA ARG A 37 -2.81 3.48 10.39
C ARG A 37 -1.44 3.36 11.08
N HIS A 38 -1.30 2.41 12.00
CA HIS A 38 -0.05 2.18 12.71
C HIS A 38 1.08 1.83 11.74
N ALA A 39 0.84 0.94 10.79
CA ALA A 39 1.81 0.58 9.75
C ALA A 39 2.25 1.79 8.91
N TRP A 40 1.31 2.67 8.53
CA TRP A 40 1.64 3.92 7.83
C TRP A 40 2.53 4.84 8.68
N LEU A 41 2.23 5.00 9.97
CA LEU A 41 3.03 5.82 10.87
C LEU A 41 4.45 5.26 11.05
N VAL A 42 4.61 3.94 11.15
CA VAL A 42 5.92 3.28 11.23
C VAL A 42 6.70 3.48 9.94
N ALA A 43 6.09 3.24 8.77
CA ALA A 43 6.76 3.43 7.48
C ALA A 43 7.19 4.88 7.25
N LEU A 44 6.30 5.85 7.56
CA LEU A 44 6.60 7.29 7.48
C LEU A 44 7.71 7.69 8.46
N GLY A 45 7.70 7.15 9.68
CA GLY A 45 8.74 7.39 10.68
C GLY A 45 10.10 6.85 10.25
N ASN A 46 10.14 5.62 9.71
CA ASN A 46 11.36 5.00 9.20
C ASN A 46 11.94 5.77 8.02
N ALA A 47 11.08 6.14 7.05
CA ALA A 47 11.48 6.96 5.91
C ALA A 47 12.04 8.33 6.37
N LYS A 48 11.42 8.96 7.36
CA LYS A 48 11.90 10.23 7.94
C LYS A 48 13.23 10.08 8.69
N ALA A 49 13.45 8.95 9.33
CA ALA A 49 14.69 8.64 10.05
C ALA A 49 15.84 8.19 9.13
N GLY A 50 15.59 8.03 7.82
CA GLY A 50 16.55 7.46 6.87
C GLY A 50 16.87 5.99 7.17
N LEU A 51 16.03 5.34 7.98
CA LEU A 51 16.16 3.91 8.24
C LEU A 51 15.58 3.16 7.03
N PRO A 52 16.32 2.19 6.46
CA PRO A 52 15.70 1.29 5.49
C PRO A 52 14.50 0.64 6.18
N PRO A 53 13.38 0.44 5.47
CA PRO A 53 12.21 -0.17 6.08
C PRO A 53 12.65 -1.53 6.65
N PHE A 54 12.66 -1.64 7.97
CA PHE A 54 12.68 -2.95 8.62
C PHE A 54 11.33 -3.55 8.28
N ILE A 55 11.30 -4.32 7.19
CA ILE A 55 10.12 -5.06 6.76
C ILE A 55 9.93 -6.19 7.78
N GLN A 56 9.46 -5.85 8.97
CA GLN A 56 8.45 -6.72 9.57
C GLN A 56 7.34 -6.74 8.55
N HIS A 57 7.04 -7.93 8.05
CA HIS A 57 5.93 -8.25 7.16
C HIS A 57 4.61 -7.73 7.76
N PHE A 58 4.38 -6.43 7.73
CA PHE A 58 3.06 -5.87 7.73
C PHE A 58 2.64 -5.96 6.28
N PRO A 59 1.70 -6.85 5.91
CA PRO A 59 1.25 -6.94 4.54
C PRO A 59 0.67 -5.58 4.21
N LEU A 60 1.40 -4.80 3.41
CA LEU A 60 0.80 -3.80 2.57
C LEU A 60 -0.35 -4.54 1.88
N PRO A 61 -1.64 -4.15 2.05
CA PRO A 61 -2.68 -4.77 1.25
C PRO A 61 -2.21 -4.64 -0.19
N PRO A 62 -2.12 -5.73 -0.97
CA PRO A 62 -1.47 -5.70 -2.26
C PRO A 62 -2.17 -4.64 -3.11
N ALA A 63 -1.55 -3.47 -3.21
CA ALA A 63 -1.96 -2.38 -4.07
C ALA A 63 -1.52 -2.73 -5.49
N SER A 64 -1.99 -3.88 -5.95
CA SER A 64 -2.10 -4.35 -7.32
C SER A 64 -2.52 -5.81 -7.18
N GLU A 65 -3.74 -6.13 -7.57
CA GLU A 65 -4.02 -7.34 -8.37
C GLU A 65 -2.70 -7.98 -8.85
N SER A 66 -2.31 -9.11 -8.24
CA SER A 66 -1.02 -9.77 -8.46
C SER A 66 -0.71 -9.83 -9.95
N GLY A 67 0.53 -9.58 -10.38
CA GLY A 67 0.91 -9.61 -11.80
C GLY A 67 0.46 -10.90 -12.50
N GLU A 68 0.44 -12.01 -11.77
CA GLU A 68 -0.16 -13.29 -12.15
C GLU A 68 -1.66 -13.20 -12.48
N LEU A 69 -2.47 -12.55 -11.65
CA LEU A 69 -3.90 -12.37 -11.89
C LEU A 69 -4.14 -11.50 -13.13
N LYS A 70 -3.31 -10.48 -13.37
CA LYS A 70 -3.40 -9.67 -14.60
C LYS A 70 -3.05 -10.48 -15.84
N ALA A 71 -1.97 -11.25 -15.80
CA ALA A 71 -1.58 -12.16 -16.87
C ALA A 71 -2.68 -13.19 -17.17
N LYS A 72 -3.27 -13.78 -16.12
CA LYS A 72 -4.33 -14.77 -16.28
C LYS A 72 -5.63 -14.17 -16.80
N ARG A 73 -5.97 -12.93 -16.44
CA ARG A 73 -7.08 -12.19 -17.04
C ARG A 73 -6.86 -11.88 -18.52
N SER A 74 -5.63 -11.53 -18.94
CA SER A 74 -5.33 -11.36 -20.36
C SER A 74 -5.39 -12.67 -21.12
N GLU A 75 -4.88 -13.76 -20.55
CA GLU A 75 -4.97 -15.11 -21.13
C GLU A 75 -6.44 -15.52 -21.34
N LEU A 76 -7.31 -15.24 -20.37
CA LEU A 76 -8.74 -15.51 -20.44
C LEU A 76 -9.45 -14.76 -21.58
N ARG A 77 -9.10 -13.47 -21.75
CA ARG A 77 -9.65 -12.65 -22.84
C ARG A 77 -9.23 -13.19 -24.19
N LEU A 78 -7.95 -13.55 -24.33
CA LEU A 78 -7.41 -14.13 -25.57
C LEU A 78 -8.07 -15.47 -25.90
N THR A 79 -8.31 -16.34 -24.90
CA THR A 79 -9.02 -17.61 -25.12
C THR A 79 -10.48 -17.37 -25.52
N CYS A 80 -11.16 -16.39 -24.90
CA CYS A 80 -12.52 -16.01 -25.29
C CYS A 80 -12.59 -15.51 -26.74
N ASP A 81 -11.67 -14.65 -27.16
CA ASP A 81 -11.60 -14.16 -28.54
C ASP A 81 -11.34 -15.30 -29.53
N LEU A 82 -10.47 -16.24 -29.16
CA LEU A 82 -10.17 -17.43 -29.95
C LEU A 82 -11.39 -18.36 -30.09
N LEU A 83 -12.14 -18.59 -29.01
CA LEU A 83 -13.39 -19.38 -29.03
C LEU A 83 -14.41 -18.76 -29.98
N MET A 84 -14.60 -17.43 -29.92
CA MET A 84 -15.53 -16.73 -30.80
C MET A 84 -15.14 -16.87 -32.27
N LYS A 85 -13.85 -16.79 -32.58
CA LYS A 85 -13.34 -17.03 -33.93
C LYS A 85 -13.58 -18.47 -34.38
N GLN A 86 -13.22 -19.45 -33.57
CA GLN A 86 -13.38 -20.87 -33.91
C GLN A 86 -14.85 -21.25 -34.15
N VAL A 87 -15.77 -20.74 -33.32
CA VAL A 87 -17.22 -20.95 -33.51
C VAL A 87 -17.72 -20.31 -34.81
N TYR A 88 -17.22 -19.13 -35.15
CA TYR A 88 -17.55 -18.48 -36.43
C TYR A 88 -17.04 -19.30 -37.62
N ASP A 89 -15.79 -19.74 -37.57
CA ASP A 89 -15.16 -20.55 -38.62
C ASP A 89 -15.92 -21.90 -38.80
N LEU A 90 -16.31 -22.54 -37.70
CA LEU A 90 -17.17 -23.73 -37.70
C LEU A 90 -18.52 -23.47 -38.36
N LYS A 91 -19.17 -22.36 -38.01
CA LYS A 91 -20.46 -21.97 -38.60
C LYS A 91 -20.34 -21.80 -40.10
N MET A 92 -19.29 -21.11 -40.56
CA MET A 92 -19.03 -20.90 -42.00
C MET A 92 -18.72 -22.21 -42.73
N ALA A 93 -17.92 -23.10 -42.14
CA ALA A 93 -17.63 -24.41 -42.72
C ALA A 93 -18.89 -25.30 -42.82
N ALA A 94 -19.82 -25.18 -41.87
CA ALA A 94 -21.08 -25.91 -41.89
C ALA A 94 -22.11 -25.36 -42.90
N THR A 95 -22.03 -24.07 -43.25
CA THR A 95 -22.97 -23.39 -44.18
C THR A 95 -22.39 -23.12 -45.56
N ALA A 96 -21.24 -23.71 -45.89
CA ALA A 96 -20.61 -23.53 -47.19
C ALA A 96 -21.49 -24.08 -48.34
N GLU A 97 -21.59 -23.30 -49.42
CA GLU A 97 -22.26 -23.62 -50.69
C GLU A 97 -21.55 -24.82 -51.36
N GLY A 98 -21.97 -26.03 -51.00
CA GLY A 98 -21.29 -27.29 -51.37
C GLY A 98 -21.52 -28.43 -50.36
N GLY A 99 -22.08 -28.11 -49.20
CA GLY A 99 -22.33 -29.06 -48.11
C GLY A 99 -21.20 -29.04 -47.07
N PRO A 100 -21.46 -29.50 -45.83
CA PRO A 100 -20.50 -29.44 -44.75
C PRO A 100 -19.31 -30.38 -45.02
N ASN A 101 -18.10 -29.83 -44.99
CA ASN A 101 -16.87 -30.63 -45.03
C ASN A 101 -16.72 -31.38 -43.70
N MET A 102 -17.24 -32.62 -43.61
CA MET A 102 -17.32 -33.38 -42.37
C MET A 102 -15.96 -33.57 -41.68
N GLN A 103 -14.88 -33.82 -42.43
CA GLN A 103 -13.55 -34.03 -41.87
C GLN A 103 -12.99 -32.73 -41.25
N GLY A 104 -13.09 -31.61 -41.97
CA GLY A 104 -12.63 -30.32 -41.46
C GLY A 104 -13.50 -29.79 -40.31
N LEU A 105 -14.77 -30.19 -40.26
CA LEU A 105 -15.68 -29.87 -39.17
C LEU A 105 -15.30 -30.64 -37.89
N ASP A 106 -14.94 -31.92 -38.02
CA ASP A 106 -14.51 -32.76 -36.91
C ASP A 106 -13.20 -32.24 -36.31
N ASP A 107 -12.20 -31.93 -37.15
CA ASP A 107 -10.93 -31.33 -36.72
C ASP A 107 -11.14 -29.97 -36.03
N ALA A 108 -11.99 -29.11 -36.59
CA ALA A 108 -12.33 -27.82 -35.98
C ALA A 108 -13.08 -27.98 -34.65
N SER A 109 -13.93 -29.00 -34.52
CA SER A 109 -14.65 -29.32 -33.28
C SER A 109 -13.72 -29.86 -32.19
N GLY A 110 -12.71 -30.67 -32.57
CA GLY A 110 -11.66 -31.14 -31.67
C GLY A 110 -10.80 -29.99 -31.16
N LEU A 111 -10.40 -29.07 -32.04
CA LEU A 111 -9.65 -27.87 -31.67
C LEU A 111 -10.47 -26.93 -30.76
N LEU A 112 -11.77 -26.76 -31.04
CA LEU A 112 -12.67 -25.99 -30.19
C LEU A 112 -12.78 -26.62 -28.79
N SER A 113 -12.88 -27.95 -28.71
CA SER A 113 -12.94 -28.68 -27.44
C SER A 113 -11.68 -28.44 -26.60
N ALA A 114 -10.49 -28.56 -27.20
CA ALA A 114 -9.23 -28.25 -26.53
C ALA A 114 -9.14 -26.78 -26.07
N THR A 115 -9.71 -25.85 -26.84
CA THR A 115 -9.74 -24.43 -26.49
C THR A 115 -10.70 -24.16 -25.31
N CYS A 116 -11.84 -24.85 -25.26
CA CYS A 116 -12.76 -24.83 -24.12
C CYS A 116 -12.10 -25.36 -22.84
N ASP A 117 -11.34 -26.46 -22.91
CA ASP A 117 -10.62 -27.02 -21.76
C ASP A 117 -9.57 -26.05 -21.22
N SER A 118 -8.84 -25.39 -22.12
CA SER A 118 -7.86 -24.35 -21.77
C SER A 118 -8.54 -23.14 -21.12
N PHE A 119 -9.69 -22.70 -21.65
CA PHE A 119 -10.48 -21.61 -21.06
C PHE A 119 -10.98 -21.94 -19.66
N CYS A 120 -11.53 -23.14 -19.45
CA CYS A 120 -11.98 -23.61 -18.14
C CYS A 120 -10.82 -23.64 -17.12
N THR A 121 -9.66 -24.15 -17.53
CA THR A 121 -8.45 -24.15 -16.69
C THR A 121 -8.03 -22.72 -16.33
N ALA A 122 -8.04 -21.80 -17.30
CA ALA A 122 -7.67 -20.42 -17.08
C ALA A 122 -8.66 -19.67 -16.16
N LEU A 123 -9.95 -19.98 -16.26
CA LEU A 123 -10.99 -19.48 -15.35
C LEU A 123 -10.78 -19.97 -13.92
N ASP A 124 -10.53 -21.27 -13.74
CA ASP A 124 -10.31 -21.86 -12.42
C ASP A 124 -9.10 -21.26 -11.73
N ASP A 125 -8.02 -21.03 -12.46
CA ASP A 125 -6.83 -20.37 -11.94
C ASP A 125 -7.11 -18.91 -11.56
N CYS A 126 -7.87 -18.16 -12.37
CA CYS A 126 -8.32 -16.82 -11.99
C CYS A 126 -9.13 -16.84 -10.69
N MET A 127 -10.05 -17.79 -10.55
CA MET A 127 -10.87 -17.94 -9.35
C MET A 127 -10.02 -18.31 -8.13
N LYS A 128 -9.07 -19.23 -8.24
CA LYS A 128 -8.15 -19.60 -7.15
C LYS A 128 -7.32 -18.40 -6.70
N LEU A 129 -6.73 -17.67 -7.64
CA LEU A 129 -5.94 -16.45 -7.35
C LEU A 129 -6.80 -15.38 -6.67
N SER A 130 -8.07 -15.24 -7.08
CA SER A 130 -9.02 -14.30 -6.47
C SER A 130 -9.49 -14.70 -5.07
N ARG A 131 -9.52 -16.00 -4.77
CA ARG A 131 -10.00 -16.57 -3.51
C ARG A 131 -8.94 -16.64 -2.42
N THR A 132 -7.69 -16.29 -2.68
CA THR A 132 -6.63 -16.27 -1.66
C THR A 132 -7.05 -15.36 -0.51
N PRO A 133 -7.56 -15.91 0.62
CA PRO A 133 -7.98 -15.09 1.72
C PRO A 133 -6.69 -14.60 2.34
N THR A 134 -6.50 -13.29 2.39
CA THR A 134 -5.48 -12.69 3.25
C THR A 134 -5.94 -12.86 4.70
N LEU A 135 -5.94 -14.08 5.22
CA LEU A 135 -6.21 -14.36 6.63
C LEU A 135 -4.87 -14.35 7.36
N PRO A 136 -4.60 -13.38 8.25
CA PRO A 136 -3.50 -13.52 9.18
C PRO A 136 -3.82 -14.65 10.16
N SER A 137 -2.89 -15.60 10.29
CA SER A 137 -2.92 -16.64 11.31
C SER A 137 -2.98 -16.00 12.71
N PRO A 138 -3.84 -16.49 13.64
CA PRO A 138 -3.97 -15.93 14.98
C PRO A 138 -2.90 -16.39 15.98
N ASP A 139 -1.67 -16.68 15.53
CA ASP A 139 -0.61 -17.21 16.41
C ASP A 139 0.73 -16.45 16.27
N SER A 140 0.68 -15.16 16.57
CA SER A 140 1.88 -14.44 17.01
C SER A 140 1.47 -13.30 17.91
N ALA A 141 1.54 -13.54 19.22
CA ALA A 141 1.45 -12.50 20.22
C ALA A 141 2.50 -11.41 19.92
N PRO A 142 2.14 -10.11 19.91
CA PRO A 142 3.12 -9.07 19.68
C PRO A 142 4.12 -9.03 20.85
N PRO A 143 5.44 -8.91 20.61
CA PRO A 143 6.39 -8.63 21.67
C PRO A 143 6.06 -7.24 22.23
N SER A 144 5.70 -7.20 23.52
CA SER A 144 5.55 -5.96 24.28
C SER A 144 6.79 -5.07 24.10
N PRO A 145 6.66 -3.80 23.68
CA PRO A 145 7.79 -2.90 23.61
C PRO A 145 8.34 -2.63 25.03
N PRO A 146 9.66 -2.51 25.23
CA PRO A 146 10.19 -2.15 26.52
C PRO A 146 9.78 -0.70 26.85
N LEU A 147 9.06 -0.52 27.96
CA LEU A 147 8.83 0.80 28.53
C LEU A 147 10.16 1.35 29.05
N ILE A 148 10.83 2.19 28.26
CA ILE A 148 11.93 3.01 28.77
C ILE A 148 11.30 4.16 29.57
N LEU A 149 11.24 3.99 30.88
CA LEU A 149 10.94 5.04 31.85
C LEU A 149 12.10 6.04 31.87
N ILE A 150 12.07 7.05 30.98
CA ILE A 150 12.98 8.18 31.08
C ILE A 150 12.51 9.03 32.27
N LYS A 151 13.14 8.79 33.43
CA LYS A 151 13.04 9.63 34.63
C LYS A 151 13.62 11.02 34.30
N GLY A 152 12.79 11.91 33.77
CA GLY A 152 13.11 13.33 33.64
C GLY A 152 13.27 13.96 35.03
N LYS A 153 14.50 14.04 35.53
CA LYS A 153 14.83 14.85 36.71
C LYS A 153 14.98 16.29 36.23
N ARG A 154 14.08 17.14 36.72
CA ARG A 154 13.95 18.57 36.39
C ARG A 154 15.29 19.28 36.59
N SER A 155 15.83 19.87 35.52
CA SER A 155 16.87 20.89 35.61
C SER A 155 16.20 22.21 35.99
N SER A 156 16.51 22.70 37.19
CA SER A 156 16.20 24.07 37.59
C SER A 156 16.88 25.06 36.65
N ILE A 157 16.09 25.79 35.87
CA ILE A 157 16.48 27.08 35.31
C ILE A 157 15.42 28.08 35.80
N SER A 158 15.78 28.82 36.83
CA SER A 158 15.07 30.02 37.26
C SER A 158 15.79 31.25 36.70
N SER A 159 15.01 32.05 35.97
CA SER A 159 15.09 33.50 35.92
C SER A 159 16.14 34.15 34.99
N ILE A 160 15.68 34.39 33.76
CA ILE A 160 16.10 35.52 32.93
C ILE A 160 15.68 36.83 33.62
N ARG A 161 16.65 37.68 33.95
CA ARG A 161 16.47 39.10 34.27
C ARG A 161 17.02 39.90 33.10
N ARG A 162 16.20 40.78 32.56
CA ARG A 162 16.47 41.63 31.39
C ARG A 162 16.68 43.07 31.90
N SER A 163 17.85 43.68 31.65
CA SER A 163 18.04 45.13 31.40
C SER A 163 19.52 45.56 31.40
N SER A 164 20.04 45.75 30.18
CA SER A 164 20.91 46.81 29.62
C SER A 164 21.80 47.76 30.49
N LEU A 165 23.07 47.84 30.05
CA LEU A 165 24.06 48.95 29.99
C LEU A 165 23.99 50.11 31.02
N THR A 166 25.11 50.50 31.66
CA THR A 166 26.14 51.48 31.19
C THR A 166 27.15 51.83 32.33
N ARG A 167 28.45 51.94 31.97
CA ARG A 167 29.60 52.72 32.53
C ARG A 167 30.14 52.55 33.97
N LEU A 168 31.48 52.67 34.02
CA LEU A 168 32.45 52.62 35.15
C LEU A 168 32.53 53.96 35.95
N PRO A 169 33.54 54.22 36.82
CA PRO A 169 33.43 54.21 38.29
C PRO A 169 33.79 55.59 38.92
N ALA A 170 33.84 55.65 40.26
CA ALA A 170 34.67 56.52 41.13
C ALA A 170 33.88 57.30 42.22
N THR A 171 34.42 57.24 43.45
CA THR A 171 34.50 58.27 44.53
C THR A 171 33.21 59.03 44.92
N ASP A 172 32.84 59.21 46.18
CA ASP A 172 33.62 59.70 47.32
C ASP A 172 32.76 59.56 48.61
N LYS A 173 33.41 59.40 49.76
CA LYS A 173 32.79 59.50 51.10
C LYS A 173 32.81 60.98 51.54
N ASN A 174 31.67 61.62 51.79
CA ASN A 174 31.59 62.67 52.83
C ASN A 174 30.16 63.11 53.24
N GLY A 175 30.02 63.48 54.53
CA GLY A 175 28.99 64.36 55.14
C GLY A 175 27.63 63.70 55.41
N ASP A 176 27.00 63.83 56.58
CA ASP A 176 27.13 64.72 57.75
C ASP A 176 26.66 63.93 58.99
#